data_AF-A0A9E2XV42-F1
#
_entry.id   AF-A0A9E2XV42-F1
#
_cell.length_a   1.000
_cell.length_b   1.000
_cell.length_c   1.000
_cell.angle_alpha   90.00
_cell.angle_beta   90.00
_cell.angle_gamma   90.00
#
_symmetry.space_group_name_H-M   'P 1'
#
loop_
_entity.id
_entity.type
_entity.pdbx_description
1 polymer ?
#
loop_
_entity_poly.entity_id
_entity_poly.type
_entity_poly.pdbx_seq_one_letter_code
_entity_poly.pdbx_strand_id
1 'polypeptide(L)'
;MDHHTPQFHGTTIVSVRRGNQVAIGGDGQVTLGNTIVKASAKKVRRLYRDQVLAGFAGATADAFTLFERFEAKLEKHQGHLVRAAVELTRDWRTDRVLRRLEAMLAVADRTASLIITGNGDVLEPEQGIVAIGSGGAYAQAAAKALLNHSELGAADIVKQSLVIAGEICIYTNGNHTIETLD
;
A
#
# COMPACT_ATOMS: atom_id res chain seq x y z
N MET A 1 -1.53 11.08 -34.06
CA MET A 1 -0.30 10.74 -33.34
C MET A 1 -0.69 10.60 -31.89
N ASP A 2 -0.83 9.37 -31.42
CA ASP A 2 -1.17 9.13 -30.02
C ASP A 2 0.03 9.52 -29.17
N HIS A 3 -0.07 10.67 -28.51
CA HIS A 3 0.86 11.03 -27.45
C HIS A 3 0.62 10.08 -26.28
N HIS A 4 1.26 8.90 -26.32
CA HIS A 4 1.37 8.06 -25.14
C HIS A 4 2.21 8.80 -24.11
N THR A 5 1.53 9.47 -23.17
CA THR A 5 2.16 9.98 -21.96
C THR A 5 2.92 8.83 -21.30
N PRO A 6 4.21 8.99 -20.97
CA PRO A 6 4.99 7.92 -20.37
C PRO A 6 4.30 7.38 -19.11
N GLN A 7 4.02 6.08 -19.08
CA GLN A 7 3.36 5.46 -17.94
C GLN A 7 4.30 5.45 -16.73
N PHE A 8 3.80 5.93 -15.59
CA PHE A 8 4.50 5.80 -14.31
C PHE A 8 4.21 4.43 -13.72
N HIS A 9 5.25 3.61 -13.58
CA HIS A 9 5.17 2.38 -12.81
C HIS A 9 5.58 2.67 -11.37
N GLY A 10 4.67 2.33 -10.45
CA GLY A 10 4.87 2.52 -9.02
C GLY A 10 5.55 1.32 -8.35
N THR A 11 6.13 1.60 -7.19
CA THR A 11 6.54 0.63 -6.17
C THR A 11 5.46 -0.40 -5.84
N THR A 12 5.90 -1.55 -5.38
CA THR A 12 5.13 -2.63 -4.78
C THR A 12 4.99 -2.39 -3.28
N ILE A 13 3.76 -2.46 -2.77
CA ILE A 13 3.45 -2.42 -1.34
C ILE A 13 2.80 -3.75 -0.96
N VAL A 14 3.17 -4.32 0.18
CA VAL A 14 2.55 -5.51 0.76
C VAL A 14 2.35 -5.33 2.26
N SER A 15 1.19 -5.71 2.78
CA SER A 15 0.89 -5.83 4.20
C SER A 15 0.51 -7.27 4.53
N VAL A 16 0.98 -7.74 5.68
CA VAL A 16 0.63 -9.07 6.21
C VAL A 16 0.26 -8.93 7.68
N ARG A 17 -0.88 -9.50 8.06
CA ARG A 17 -1.27 -9.73 9.45
C ARG A 17 -0.99 -11.16 9.85
N ARG A 18 -0.33 -11.35 11.00
CA ARG A 18 -0.13 -12.68 11.61
C ARG A 18 -0.36 -12.59 13.11
N GLY A 19 -1.45 -13.18 13.58
CA GLY A 19 -1.89 -13.04 14.97
C GLY A 19 -2.17 -11.56 15.30
N ASN A 20 -1.52 -11.05 16.34
CA ASN A 20 -1.68 -9.66 16.78
C ASN A 20 -0.73 -8.68 16.08
N GLN A 21 0.25 -9.17 15.32
CA GLN A 21 1.20 -8.34 14.62
C GLN A 21 0.71 -8.04 13.20
N VAL A 22 0.91 -6.79 12.76
CA VAL A 22 0.80 -6.42 11.35
C VAL A 22 2.07 -5.73 10.89
N ALA A 23 2.50 -6.07 9.68
CA ALA A 23 3.57 -5.38 9.00
C ALA A 23 3.07 -4.82 7.67
N ILE A 24 3.61 -3.69 7.26
CA ILE A 24 3.50 -3.19 5.89
C ILE A 24 4.90 -2.88 5.39
N GLY A 25 5.16 -3.18 4.12
CA GLY A 25 6.41 -2.84 3.49
C GLY A 25 6.22 -2.47 2.04
N GLY A 26 7.23 -1.81 1.50
CA GLY A 26 7.29 -1.53 0.07
C GLY A 26 8.71 -1.34 -0.41
N ASP A 27 8.91 -1.53 -1.71
CA ASP A 27 10.18 -1.24 -2.36
C ASP A 27 10.31 0.27 -2.68
N GLY A 28 11.45 0.65 -3.26
CA GLY A 28 11.80 2.04 -3.53
C GLY A 28 11.81 2.45 -4.99
N GLN A 29 11.51 1.54 -5.93
CA GLN A 29 11.63 1.82 -7.36
C GLN A 29 10.49 2.69 -7.89
N VAL A 30 10.86 3.75 -8.59
CA VAL A 30 9.97 4.59 -9.40
C VAL A 30 10.51 4.58 -10.82
N THR A 31 9.70 4.09 -11.75
CA THR A 31 10.07 3.95 -13.16
C THR A 31 9.19 4.84 -14.03
N LEU A 32 9.81 5.60 -14.92
CA LEU A 32 9.14 6.42 -15.92
C LEU A 32 9.43 5.84 -17.30
N GLY A 33 8.40 5.27 -17.93
CA GLY A 33 8.60 4.46 -19.13
C GLY A 33 9.56 3.30 -18.84
N ASN A 34 10.72 3.30 -19.48
CA ASN A 34 11.76 2.28 -19.32
C ASN A 34 12.95 2.72 -18.43
N THR A 35 12.87 3.89 -17.79
CA THR A 35 13.98 4.46 -17.01
C THR A 35 13.65 4.49 -15.53
N ILE A 36 14.56 3.97 -14.70
CA ILE A 36 14.47 4.12 -13.24
C ILE A 36 14.84 5.55 -12.86
N VAL A 37 13.87 6.32 -12.37
CA VAL A 37 14.06 7.73 -11.96
C VAL A 37 14.51 7.83 -10.50
N LYS A 38 14.05 6.91 -9.65
CA LYS A 38 14.43 6.84 -8.24
C LYS A 38 14.38 5.40 -7.76
N ALA A 39 15.40 4.96 -7.04
CA ALA A 39 15.47 3.60 -6.49
C ALA A 39 15.13 3.52 -4.98
N SER A 40 14.97 4.65 -4.31
CA SER A 40 14.87 4.78 -2.85
C SER A 40 13.64 5.56 -2.39
N ALA A 41 12.54 5.49 -3.13
CA ALA A 41 11.28 6.08 -2.69
C ALA A 41 10.82 5.43 -1.36
N LYS A 42 10.28 6.24 -0.45
CA LYS A 42 9.66 5.76 0.78
C LYS A 42 8.17 6.06 0.70
N LYS A 43 7.38 5.02 0.44
CA LYS A 43 5.93 5.14 0.25
C LYS A 43 5.10 4.48 1.33
N VAL A 44 5.79 3.92 2.32
CA VAL A 44 5.23 3.45 3.58
C VAL A 44 5.43 4.52 4.64
N ARG A 45 4.40 4.76 5.44
CA ARG A 45 4.47 5.64 6.61
C ARG A 45 3.49 5.20 7.69
N ARG A 46 3.69 5.76 8.88
CA ARG A 46 2.75 5.70 9.98
C ARG A 46 1.81 6.90 9.96
N LEU A 47 0.59 6.67 10.41
CA LEU A 47 -0.53 7.61 10.48
C LEU A 47 -1.18 7.49 11.85
N TYR A 48 -2.00 8.48 12.22
CA TYR A 48 -2.80 8.52 13.44
C TYR A 48 -1.99 8.12 14.68
N ARG A 49 -1.06 9.00 15.09
CA ARG A 49 -0.23 8.82 16.30
C ARG A 49 0.50 7.48 16.31
N ASP A 50 1.02 7.10 15.14
CA ASP A 50 1.74 5.85 14.90
C ASP A 50 0.95 4.55 15.09
N GLN A 51 -0.39 4.61 15.12
CA GLN A 51 -1.27 3.46 15.33
C GLN A 51 -1.84 2.86 14.04
N VAL A 52 -1.64 3.53 12.90
CA VAL A 52 -2.07 3.05 11.59
C VAL A 52 -0.86 3.02 10.66
N LEU A 53 -0.64 1.87 10.04
CA LEU A 53 0.31 1.69 8.95
C LEU A 53 -0.37 2.02 7.63
N ALA A 54 0.33 2.71 6.74
CA ALA A 54 -0.21 3.00 5.44
C ALA A 54 0.86 3.07 4.35
N GLY A 55 0.52 2.56 3.17
CA GLY A 55 1.38 2.54 1.99
C GLY A 55 0.59 2.83 0.73
N PHE A 56 1.21 3.45 -0.27
CA PHE A 56 0.53 3.77 -1.52
C PHE A 56 1.26 3.27 -2.76
N ALA A 57 0.48 2.92 -3.78
CA ALA A 57 0.96 2.68 -5.13
C ALA A 57 0.32 3.69 -6.08
N GLY A 58 1.14 4.46 -6.80
CA GLY A 58 0.70 5.55 -7.67
C GLY A 58 1.65 6.74 -7.66
N ALA A 59 1.19 7.86 -8.23
CA ALA A 59 1.92 9.12 -8.26
C ALA A 59 2.12 9.69 -6.84
N THR A 60 3.26 10.33 -6.60
CA THR A 60 3.61 10.86 -5.28
C THR A 60 2.67 12.00 -4.83
N ALA A 61 2.23 12.85 -5.75
CA ALA A 61 1.33 13.98 -5.45
C ALA A 61 -0.06 13.50 -4.99
N ASP A 62 -0.61 12.49 -5.68
CA ASP A 62 -1.87 11.83 -5.34
C ASP A 62 -1.83 11.25 -3.93
N ALA A 63 -0.70 10.65 -3.58
CA ALA A 63 -0.51 10.05 -2.28
C ALA A 63 -0.57 11.08 -1.15
N PHE A 64 0.19 12.17 -1.23
CA PHE A 64 0.16 13.22 -0.20
C PHE A 64 -1.27 13.68 0.07
N THR A 65 -2.04 13.92 -0.98
CA THR A 65 -3.46 14.29 -0.87
C THR A 65 -4.31 13.22 -0.19
N LEU A 66 -4.15 11.94 -0.57
CA LEU A 66 -4.88 10.83 0.04
C LEU A 66 -4.55 10.65 1.51
N PHE A 67 -3.28 10.75 1.87
CA PHE A 67 -2.83 10.58 3.24
C PHE A 67 -3.32 11.69 4.15
N GLU A 68 -3.23 12.96 3.73
CA GLU A 68 -3.75 14.08 4.53
C GLU A 68 -5.25 13.96 4.78
N ARG A 69 -6.02 13.56 3.76
CA ARG A 69 -7.45 13.33 3.90
C ARG A 69 -7.78 12.15 4.78
N PHE A 70 -7.03 11.06 4.64
CA PHE A 70 -7.24 9.88 5.48
C PHE A 70 -6.88 10.15 6.94
N GLU A 71 -5.79 10.87 7.21
CA GLU A 71 -5.40 11.32 8.54
C GLU A 71 -6.52 12.15 9.20
N ALA A 72 -7.10 13.10 8.46
CA ALA A 72 -8.23 13.88 8.95
C ALA A 72 -9.47 13.01 9.27
N LYS A 73 -9.73 11.96 8.49
CA LYS A 73 -10.81 11.00 8.76
C LYS A 73 -10.50 10.14 9.99
N LEU A 74 -9.26 9.70 10.16
CA LEU A 74 -8.83 8.98 11.36
C LEU A 74 -9.01 9.82 12.62
N GLU A 75 -8.57 11.09 12.62
CA GLU A 75 -8.75 11.99 13.77
C GLU A 75 -10.24 12.22 14.08
N LYS A 76 -11.05 12.49 13.05
CA LYS A 76 -12.51 12.68 13.22
C LYS A 76 -13.22 11.45 13.78
N HIS A 77 -12.74 10.25 13.45
CA HIS A 77 -13.33 8.98 13.84
C HIS A 77 -12.54 8.25 14.92
N GLN A 78 -11.69 8.96 15.67
CA GLN A 78 -10.96 8.44 16.83
C GLN A 78 -10.17 7.16 16.52
N GLY A 79 -9.52 7.13 15.35
CA GLY A 79 -8.68 6.02 14.92
C GLY A 79 -9.42 4.80 14.37
N HIS A 80 -10.76 4.83 14.27
CA HIS A 80 -11.52 3.67 13.81
C HIS A 80 -11.30 3.44 12.30
N LEU A 81 -10.36 2.55 11.95
CA LEU A 81 -9.82 2.39 10.59
C LEU A 81 -10.90 2.16 9.53
N VAL A 82 -11.73 1.12 9.70
CA VAL A 82 -12.79 0.77 8.73
C VAL A 82 -13.76 1.94 8.52
N ARG A 83 -14.16 2.60 9.61
CA ARG A 83 -15.07 3.76 9.54
C ARG A 83 -14.41 4.93 8.83
N ALA A 84 -13.16 5.25 9.15
CA ALA A 84 -12.41 6.31 8.48
C ALA A 84 -12.27 6.03 6.98
N ALA A 85 -12.03 4.77 6.59
CA ALA A 85 -11.91 4.37 5.19
C ALA A 85 -13.23 4.57 4.42
N VAL A 86 -14.36 4.11 4.99
CA VAL A 86 -15.68 4.29 4.39
C VAL A 86 -16.08 5.77 4.32
N GLU A 87 -15.76 6.57 5.34
CA GLU A 87 -16.06 8.00 5.33
C GLU A 87 -15.14 8.77 4.37
N LEU A 88 -13.94 8.27 4.11
CA LEU A 88 -13.05 8.81 3.07
C LEU A 88 -13.67 8.58 1.69
N THR A 89 -14.17 7.38 1.38
CA THR A 89 -14.77 7.09 0.06
C THR A 89 -16.06 7.86 -0.22
N ARG A 90 -16.78 8.33 0.80
CA ARG A 90 -17.91 9.23 0.59
C ARG A 90 -17.51 10.55 -0.07
N ASP A 91 -16.30 11.04 0.20
CA ASP A 91 -15.78 12.28 -0.40
C ASP A 91 -15.49 12.12 -1.90
N TRP A 92 -15.29 10.89 -2.41
CA TRP A 92 -15.03 10.65 -3.85
C TRP A 92 -16.18 11.11 -4.73
N ARG A 93 -17.42 10.96 -4.26
CA ARG A 93 -18.60 11.32 -5.05
C ARG A 93 -18.68 12.82 -5.32
N THR A 94 -18.17 13.64 -4.42
CA THR A 94 -18.30 15.10 -4.49
C THR A 94 -17.00 15.77 -4.93
N ASP A 95 -15.84 15.23 -4.57
CA ASP A 95 -14.54 15.85 -4.83
C ASP A 95 -13.96 15.56 -6.24
N ARG A 96 -13.75 16.62 -7.03
CA ARG A 96 -13.23 16.52 -8.42
C ARG A 96 -11.80 16.00 -8.49
N VAL A 97 -10.97 16.26 -7.47
CA VAL A 97 -9.57 15.81 -7.44
C VAL A 97 -9.54 14.31 -7.16
N LEU A 98 -10.29 13.85 -6.16
CA LEU A 98 -10.32 12.43 -5.76
C LEU A 98 -10.77 11.50 -6.90
N ARG A 99 -11.72 11.94 -7.73
CA ARG A 99 -12.21 11.16 -8.90
C ARG A 99 -11.18 10.96 -10.02
N ARG A 100 -10.04 11.64 -9.98
CA ARG A 100 -8.99 11.52 -10.98
C ARG A 100 -7.78 10.74 -10.48
N LEU A 101 -7.80 10.32 -9.21
CA LEU A 101 -6.69 9.59 -8.63
C LEU A 101 -6.69 8.16 -9.16
N GLU A 102 -5.53 7.74 -9.65
CA GLU A 102 -5.30 6.35 -10.06
C GLU A 102 -4.58 5.56 -8.94
N ALA A 103 -4.22 6.24 -7.85
CA ALA A 103 -3.49 5.65 -6.74
C ALA A 103 -4.35 4.70 -5.90
N MET A 104 -3.73 3.63 -5.43
CA MET A 104 -4.28 2.73 -4.41
C MET A 104 -3.58 2.95 -3.08
N LEU A 105 -4.33 2.87 -1.99
CA LEU A 105 -3.84 3.01 -0.63
C LEU A 105 -4.07 1.70 0.14
N ALA A 106 -3.00 1.11 0.64
CA ALA A 106 -3.04 0.00 1.59
C ALA A 106 -2.94 0.58 3.01
N VAL A 107 -3.88 0.26 3.89
CA VAL A 107 -3.90 0.74 5.28
C VAL A 107 -4.14 -0.42 6.23
N ALA A 108 -3.51 -0.40 7.39
CA ALA A 108 -3.70 -1.43 8.40
C ALA A 108 -3.47 -0.91 9.82
N ASP A 109 -4.30 -1.36 10.76
CA ASP A 109 -4.12 -1.16 12.20
C ASP A 109 -3.99 -2.53 12.90
N ARG A 110 -4.15 -2.60 14.21
CA ARG A 110 -4.11 -3.88 14.95
C ARG A 110 -5.28 -4.83 14.64
N THR A 111 -6.35 -4.32 14.04
CA THR A 111 -7.64 -5.03 13.88
C THR A 111 -7.99 -5.38 12.44
N ALA A 112 -7.65 -4.52 11.48
CA ALA A 112 -8.07 -4.64 10.09
C ALA A 112 -6.97 -4.21 9.10
N SER A 113 -7.03 -4.77 7.90
CA SER A 113 -6.14 -4.44 6.78
C SER A 113 -6.97 -4.19 5.53
N LEU A 114 -6.89 -2.99 4.96
CA LEU A 114 -7.80 -2.52 3.91
C LEU A 114 -7.03 -2.00 2.70
N ILE A 115 -7.68 -2.12 1.53
CA ILE A 115 -7.32 -1.41 0.31
C ILE A 115 -8.37 -0.34 0.06
N ILE A 116 -7.93 0.89 -0.20
CA ILE A 116 -8.77 1.99 -0.67
C ILE A 116 -8.34 2.31 -2.10
N THR A 117 -9.27 2.22 -3.04
CA THR A 117 -8.99 2.41 -4.48
C THR A 117 -9.23 3.86 -4.91
N GLY A 118 -8.60 4.27 -6.01
CA GLY A 118 -8.85 5.55 -6.68
C GLY A 118 -10.29 5.74 -7.18
N ASN A 119 -11.11 4.68 -7.21
CA ASN A 119 -12.53 4.74 -7.55
C ASN A 119 -13.44 4.91 -6.32
N GLY A 120 -12.88 4.91 -5.11
CA GLY A 120 -13.64 5.06 -3.87
C GLY A 120 -14.21 3.73 -3.34
N ASP A 121 -13.56 2.61 -3.63
CA ASP A 121 -13.90 1.32 -3.03
C ASP A 121 -13.05 1.06 -1.79
N VAL A 122 -13.64 0.40 -0.79
CA VAL A 122 -12.91 -0.14 0.38
C VAL A 122 -13.03 -1.66 0.34
N LEU A 123 -11.90 -2.34 0.32
CA LEU A 123 -11.80 -3.79 0.26
C LEU A 123 -11.00 -4.31 1.44
N GLU A 124 -11.52 -5.31 2.14
CA GLU A 124 -10.77 -6.06 3.16
C GLU A 124 -10.39 -7.42 2.57
N PRO A 125 -9.10 -7.66 2.27
CA PRO A 125 -8.68 -8.93 1.69
C PRO A 125 -8.78 -10.10 2.68
N GLU A 126 -8.97 -11.30 2.12
CA GLU A 126 -8.90 -12.53 2.88
C GLU A 126 -7.50 -12.75 3.48
N GLN A 127 -7.45 -13.45 4.61
CA GLN A 127 -6.20 -13.82 5.31
C GLN A 127 -5.35 -12.63 5.78
N GLY A 128 -5.86 -11.40 5.73
CA GLY A 128 -5.15 -10.21 6.20
C GLY A 128 -3.92 -9.85 5.36
N ILE A 129 -3.89 -10.25 4.08
CA ILE A 129 -2.82 -9.92 3.13
C ILE A 129 -3.31 -8.84 2.17
N VAL A 130 -2.66 -7.68 2.20
CA VAL A 130 -2.87 -6.61 1.22
C VAL A 130 -1.67 -6.53 0.30
N ALA A 131 -1.86 -6.45 -1.01
CA ALA A 131 -0.77 -6.17 -1.95
C ALA A 131 -1.24 -5.25 -3.07
N ILE A 132 -0.47 -4.22 -3.38
CA ILE A 132 -0.76 -3.24 -4.43
C ILE A 132 0.53 -2.84 -5.17
N GLY A 133 0.39 -2.25 -6.36
CA GLY A 133 1.51 -1.77 -7.16
C GLY A 133 2.05 -2.80 -8.15
N SER A 134 3.15 -2.47 -8.83
CA SER A 134 3.58 -3.17 -10.05
C SER A 134 3.92 -4.65 -9.84
N GLY A 135 4.51 -5.00 -8.70
CA GLY A 135 4.82 -6.37 -8.29
C GLY A 135 3.83 -6.95 -7.28
N GLY A 136 2.66 -6.32 -7.10
CA GLY A 136 1.69 -6.69 -6.05
C GLY A 136 1.26 -8.15 -6.13
N ALA A 137 0.98 -8.67 -7.32
CA ALA A 137 0.55 -10.07 -7.49
C ALA A 137 1.63 -11.08 -7.08
N TYR A 138 2.91 -10.79 -7.38
CA TYR A 138 4.04 -11.66 -6.99
C TYR A 138 4.24 -11.63 -5.48
N ALA A 139 4.22 -10.43 -4.88
CA ALA A 139 4.31 -10.26 -3.44
C ALA A 139 3.14 -10.94 -2.71
N GLN A 140 1.92 -10.85 -3.24
CA GLN A 140 0.74 -11.50 -2.69
C GLN A 140 0.87 -13.03 -2.70
N ALA A 141 1.30 -13.60 -3.83
CA ALA A 141 1.50 -15.04 -3.96
C ALA A 141 2.56 -15.55 -2.97
N ALA A 142 3.69 -14.85 -2.86
CA ALA A 142 4.74 -15.16 -1.89
C ALA A 142 4.23 -15.05 -0.44
N ALA A 143 3.56 -13.94 -0.10
CA ALA A 143 3.01 -13.72 1.24
C ALA A 143 2.02 -14.83 1.63
N LYS A 144 1.14 -15.22 0.70
CA LYS A 144 0.16 -16.29 0.93
C LYS A 144 0.84 -17.64 1.19
N ALA A 145 1.85 -17.99 0.40
CA ALA A 145 2.59 -19.23 0.60
C ALA A 145 3.31 -19.25 1.97
N LEU A 146 4.02 -18.16 2.29
CA LEU A 146 4.78 -18.03 3.53
C LEU A 146 3.87 -17.99 4.77
N LEU A 147 2.73 -17.31 4.70
CA LEU A 147 1.77 -17.25 5.81
C LEU A 147 1.22 -18.65 6.14
N ASN A 148 0.95 -19.47 5.13
CA ASN A 148 0.34 -20.80 5.31
C ASN A 148 1.34 -21.91 5.62
N HIS A 149 2.62 -21.75 5.22
CA HIS A 149 3.61 -22.83 5.23
C HIS A 149 4.92 -22.49 5.93
N SER A 150 4.98 -21.44 6.74
CA SER A 150 6.17 -21.08 7.52
C SER A 150 5.82 -20.57 8.92
N GLU A 151 6.82 -20.47 9.79
CA GLU A 151 6.72 -19.90 11.13
C GLU A 151 7.14 -18.42 11.21
N LEU A 152 7.39 -17.78 10.05
CA LEU A 152 7.92 -16.42 9.97
C LEU A 152 6.99 -15.35 10.57
N GLY A 153 7.56 -14.35 11.24
CA GLY A 153 6.81 -13.18 11.71
C GLY A 153 6.23 -12.34 10.56
N ALA A 154 5.29 -11.45 10.87
CA ALA A 154 4.64 -10.63 9.83
C ALA A 154 5.66 -9.79 9.03
N ALA A 155 6.64 -9.20 9.72
CA ALA A 155 7.71 -8.41 9.10
C ALA A 155 8.60 -9.24 8.16
N ASP A 156 8.94 -10.47 8.56
CA ASP A 156 9.76 -11.37 7.75
C ASP A 156 9.02 -11.84 6.50
N ILE A 157 7.72 -12.15 6.64
CA ILE A 157 6.88 -12.48 5.48
C ILE A 157 6.84 -11.30 4.51
N VAL A 158 6.61 -10.07 4.99
CA VAL A 158 6.65 -8.86 4.15
C VAL A 158 8.00 -8.71 3.47
N LYS A 159 9.11 -8.85 4.21
CA LYS A 159 10.46 -8.74 3.67
C LYS A 159 10.69 -9.73 2.54
N GLN A 160 10.39 -11.02 2.77
CA GLN A 160 10.64 -12.08 1.82
C GLN A 160 9.71 -11.98 0.59
N SER A 161 8.47 -11.53 0.79
CA SER A 161 7.52 -11.31 -0.30
C SER A 161 7.99 -10.22 -1.25
N LEU A 162 8.57 -9.13 -0.72
CA LEU A 162 9.18 -8.07 -1.54
C LEU A 162 10.45 -8.54 -2.26
N VAL A 163 11.27 -9.38 -1.62
CA VAL A 163 12.46 -9.98 -2.27
C VAL A 163 12.04 -10.78 -3.49
N ILE A 164 11.10 -11.72 -3.31
CA ILE A 164 10.59 -12.56 -4.41
C ILE A 164 9.95 -11.70 -5.50
N ALA A 165 9.19 -10.67 -5.13
CA ALA A 165 8.62 -9.76 -6.10
C ALA A 165 9.68 -8.99 -6.91
N GLY A 166 10.77 -8.55 -6.27
CA GLY A 166 11.88 -7.85 -6.94
C GLY A 166 12.75 -8.75 -7.83
N GLU A 167 12.75 -10.05 -7.59
CA GLU A 167 13.44 -11.03 -8.46
C GLU A 167 12.66 -11.31 -9.77
N ILE A 168 11.34 -11.05 -9.76
CA ILE A 168 10.45 -11.36 -10.89
C ILE A 168 10.00 -10.10 -11.63
N CYS A 169 9.62 -9.05 -10.88
CA CYS A 169 9.07 -7.82 -11.42
C CYS A 169 10.15 -6.80 -11.71
N ILE A 170 10.35 -6.45 -12.99
CA ILE A 170 11.29 -5.41 -13.42
C ILE A 170 11.02 -4.02 -12.85
N TYR A 171 9.86 -3.80 -12.23
CA TYR A 171 9.43 -2.54 -11.61
C TYR A 171 9.51 -2.55 -10.08
N THR A 172 10.11 -3.58 -9.48
CA THR A 172 10.28 -3.74 -8.02
C THR A 172 11.75 -3.99 -7.72
N ASN A 173 12.35 -3.30 -6.75
CA ASN A 173 13.74 -3.51 -6.37
C ASN A 173 13.93 -4.01 -4.93
N GLY A 174 15.19 -4.26 -4.54
CA GLY A 174 15.56 -4.72 -3.20
C GLY A 174 15.57 -3.65 -2.10
N ASN A 175 15.27 -2.39 -2.40
CA ASN A 175 15.33 -1.29 -1.44
C ASN A 175 14.03 -1.18 -0.64
N HIS A 176 13.90 -2.00 0.40
CA HIS A 176 12.65 -2.10 1.15
C HIS A 176 12.59 -1.13 2.33
N THR A 177 11.41 -0.58 2.57
CA THR A 177 11.01 0.03 3.86
C THR A 177 9.93 -0.85 4.46
N ILE A 178 10.04 -1.16 5.76
CA ILE A 178 9.08 -2.02 6.47
C ILE A 178 8.74 -1.36 7.81
N GLU A 179 7.45 -1.27 8.11
CA GLU A 179 6.91 -0.77 9.36
C GLU A 179 6.00 -1.82 10.00
N THR A 180 5.94 -1.85 11.34
CA THR A 180 5.19 -2.84 12.11
C THR A 180 4.32 -2.22 13.19
N LEU A 181 3.23 -2.90 13.53
CA LEU A 181 2.48 -2.68 14.77
C LEU A 181 2.39 -4.03 15.49
N ASP A 182 2.69 -3.99 16.79
CA ASP A 182 2.52 -5.11 17.72
C ASP A 182 1.27 -4.91 18.57
#